data_AF-A0A4Q7S9D6-F1
#
_entry.id   AF-A0A4Q7S9D6-F1
#
_cell.length_a   1.000
_cell.length_b   1.000
_cell.length_c   1.000
_cell.angle_alpha   90.00
_cell.angle_beta   90.00
_cell.angle_gamma   90.00
#
_symmetry.space_group_name_H-M   'P 1'
#
loop_
_entity.id
_entity.type
_entity.pdbx_description
1 polymer ?
#
loop_
_entity_poly.entity_id
_entity_poly.type
_entity_poly.pdbx_seq_one_letter_code
_entity_poly.pdbx_strand_id
1 'polypeptide(L)'
;MSTTTLLWVFIVAGMATYLIRLSFIAVEGRVRLPAWFRTALQFVPAAMLSALIAPDLLMRDGNLYLSPLNARLVAGLVAIVIAARTRSVGWTIAGGMAVLIAMETLI
;
A
#
# COMPACT_ATOMS: atom_id res chain seq x y z
N MET A 1 11.86 15.99 -21.19
CA MET A 1 12.86 14.96 -20.84
C MET A 1 13.28 14.27 -22.12
N SER A 2 14.58 14.13 -22.38
CA SER A 2 15.10 13.50 -23.59
C SER A 2 14.82 12.00 -23.59
N THR A 3 14.38 11.45 -24.72
CA THR A 3 14.07 10.02 -24.91
C THR A 3 15.25 9.12 -24.52
N THR A 4 16.48 9.60 -24.72
CA THR A 4 17.71 8.92 -24.31
C THR A 4 17.78 8.70 -22.80
N THR A 5 17.36 9.68 -21.98
CA THR A 5 17.33 9.53 -20.52
C THR A 5 16.30 8.50 -20.09
N LEU A 6 15.13 8.45 -20.74
CA LEU A 6 14.12 7.42 -20.47
C LEU A 6 14.67 6.02 -20.77
N LEU A 7 15.36 5.84 -21.90
CA LEU A 7 15.98 4.55 -22.25
C LEU A 7 17.01 4.10 -21.21
N TRP A 8 17.89 5.01 -20.77
CA TRP A 8 18.86 4.71 -19.71
C TRP A 8 18.18 4.35 -18.39
N VAL A 9 17.11 5.06 -17.99
CA VAL A 9 16.35 4.74 -16.77
C VAL A 9 15.71 3.35 -16.86
N PHE A 10 15.10 2.99 -18.00
CA PHE A 10 14.52 1.66 -18.18
C PHE A 10 15.57 0.55 -18.13
N ILE A 11 16.73 0.75 -18.76
CA ILE A 11 17.83 -0.24 -18.73
C ILE A 11 18.35 -0.41 -17.31
N VAL A 12 18.60 0.67 -16.59
CA VAL A 12 19.11 0.62 -15.21
C VAL A 12 18.07 0.00 -14.27
N ALA A 13 16.80 0.40 -14.37
CA ALA A 13 15.72 -0.18 -13.56
C ALA A 13 15.51 -1.68 -13.85
N GLY A 14 15.55 -2.07 -15.12
CA GLY A 14 15.46 -3.48 -15.54
C GLY A 14 16.62 -4.30 -14.99
N MET A 15 17.85 -3.79 -15.14
CA MET A 15 19.06 -4.44 -14.62
C MET A 15 19.02 -4.57 -13.09
N ALA A 16 18.67 -3.50 -12.38
CA ALA A 16 18.56 -3.51 -10.92
C ALA A 16 17.51 -4.52 -10.42
N THR A 17 16.33 -4.55 -11.05
CA THR A 17 15.27 -5.51 -10.71
C THR A 17 15.74 -6.95 -10.95
N TYR A 18 16.42 -7.18 -12.07
CA TYR A 18 16.96 -8.49 -12.42
C TYR A 18 18.06 -8.94 -11.44
N LEU A 19 18.98 -8.05 -11.10
CA LEU A 19 20.05 -8.27 -10.12
C LEU A 19 19.49 -8.63 -8.74
N ILE A 20 18.46 -7.92 -8.27
CA ILE A 20 17.81 -8.22 -6.98
C ILE A 20 17.21 -9.63 -7.04
N ARG A 21 16.47 -9.95 -8.10
CA ARG A 21 15.85 -11.27 -8.27
C ARG A 21 16.89 -12.40 -8.37
N LEU A 22 17.97 -12.16 -9.11
CA LEU A 22 19.07 -13.10 -9.30
C LEU A 22 19.88 -13.29 -8.01
N SER A 23 20.01 -12.25 -7.18
CA SER A 23 20.59 -12.33 -5.83
C SER A 23 19.78 -13.27 -4.95
N PHE A 24 18.44 -13.16 -4.93
CA PHE A 24 17.58 -14.09 -4.21
C PHE A 24 17.75 -15.55 -4.68
N ILE A 25 17.77 -15.77 -6.01
CA ILE A 25 17.93 -17.11 -6.59
C ILE A 25 19.33 -17.69 -6.33
N ALA A 26 20.39 -16.87 -6.43
CA ALA A 26 21.77 -17.29 -6.19
C ALA A 26 22.03 -17.58 -4.70
N VAL A 27 21.35 -16.87 -3.79
CA VAL A 27 21.41 -17.09 -2.34
C VAL A 27 20.63 -18.34 -1.91
N GLU A 28 19.52 -18.67 -2.60
CA GLU A 28 18.70 -19.87 -2.33
C GLU A 28 19.50 -21.19 -2.46
N GLY A 29 20.58 -21.19 -3.26
CA GLY A 29 21.47 -22.35 -3.42
C GLY A 29 22.56 -22.51 -2.34
N ARG A 30 22.81 -21.50 -1.49
CA ARG A 30 23.92 -21.55 -0.49
C ARG A 30 23.50 -21.28 0.94
N VAL A 31 22.38 -20.61 1.17
CA VAL A 31 21.84 -20.33 2.51
C VAL A 31 20.39 -20.78 2.53
N ARG A 32 20.07 -21.81 3.32
CA ARG A 32 18.67 -22.14 3.60
C ARG A 32 18.06 -20.94 4.31
N LEU A 33 17.34 -20.08 3.59
CA LEU A 33 16.61 -18.97 4.21
C LEU A 33 15.75 -19.56 5.32
N PRO A 34 15.91 -19.10 6.57
CA PRO A 34 15.15 -19.65 7.68
C PRO A 34 13.66 -19.36 7.44
N ALA A 35 12.80 -20.34 7.71
CA ALA A 35 11.38 -20.31 7.32
C ALA A 35 10.66 -19.02 7.75
N TRP A 36 11.02 -18.45 8.90
CA TRP A 36 10.47 -17.19 9.41
C TRP A 36 10.70 -15.99 8.46
N PHE A 37 11.83 -15.94 7.76
CA PHE A 37 12.17 -14.83 6.86
C PHE A 37 11.36 -14.89 5.57
N ARG A 38 11.14 -16.10 5.04
CA ARG A 38 10.30 -16.33 3.86
C ARG A 38 8.83 -16.01 4.16
N THR A 39 8.36 -16.40 5.34
CA THR A 39 7.03 -16.05 5.86
C THR A 39 6.91 -14.55 6.14
N ALA A 40 7.96 -13.85 6.57
CA ALA A 40 7.90 -12.40 6.74
C ALA A 40 7.84 -11.65 5.39
N LEU A 41 8.60 -12.11 4.38
CA LEU A 41 8.65 -11.48 3.06
C LEU A 41 7.30 -11.44 2.34
N GLN A 42 6.46 -12.47 2.48
CA GLN A 42 5.10 -12.48 1.90
C GLN A 42 4.17 -11.45 2.55
N PHE A 43 4.44 -10.97 3.76
CA PHE A 43 3.66 -9.93 4.43
C PHE A 43 4.17 -8.51 4.13
N VAL A 44 5.38 -8.36 3.60
CA VAL A 44 5.96 -7.06 3.25
C VAL A 44 5.06 -6.23 2.33
N PRO A 45 4.49 -6.78 1.23
CA PRO A 45 3.64 -5.99 0.34
C PRO A 45 2.38 -5.46 1.04
N ALA A 46 1.72 -6.31 1.83
CA ALA A 46 0.52 -5.92 2.57
C ALA A 46 0.85 -4.88 3.65
N ALA A 47 1.91 -5.10 4.43
CA ALA A 47 2.35 -4.18 5.48
C ALA A 47 2.77 -2.82 4.90
N MET A 48 3.46 -2.80 3.76
CA MET A 48 3.85 -1.57 3.08
C MET A 48 2.63 -0.77 2.61
N LEU A 49 1.65 -1.43 1.98
CA LEU A 49 0.40 -0.77 1.57
C LEU A 49 -0.34 -0.19 2.78
N SER A 50 -0.45 -0.94 3.88
CA SER A 50 -1.05 -0.44 5.12
C SER A 50 -0.28 0.75 5.70
N ALA A 51 1.05 0.70 5.71
CA ALA A 51 1.89 1.78 6.20
C ALA A 51 1.87 3.03 5.30
N LEU A 52 1.57 2.88 4.01
CA LEU A 52 1.37 4.00 3.09
C LEU A 52 0.00 4.66 3.28
N ILE A 53 -1.04 3.86 3.45
CA ILE A 53 -2.43 4.33 3.52
C ILE A 53 -2.76 4.88 4.92
N ALA A 54 -2.21 4.29 5.99
CA ALA A 54 -2.46 4.73 7.36
C ALA A 54 -2.15 6.22 7.62
N PRO A 55 -0.97 6.77 7.27
CA PRO A 55 -0.70 8.19 7.46
C PRO A 55 -1.57 9.08 6.56
N ASP A 56 -1.90 8.65 5.34
CA ASP A 56 -2.80 9.41 4.44
C ASP A 56 -4.23 9.54 5.02
N LEU A 57 -4.64 8.54 5.82
CA LEU A 57 -5.90 8.55 6.57
C LEU A 57 -5.83 9.37 7.86
N LEU A 58 -4.70 9.33 8.58
CA LEU A 58 -4.56 9.92 9.92
C LEU A 58 -4.05 11.36 9.93
N MET A 59 -3.31 11.78 8.90
CA MET A 59 -2.67 13.10 8.84
C MET A 59 -3.23 13.91 7.67
N ARG A 60 -3.64 15.15 7.94
CA ARG A 60 -3.99 16.13 6.91
C ARG A 60 -3.11 17.36 7.07
N ASP A 61 -2.41 17.73 6.01
CA ASP A 61 -1.55 18.92 5.95
C ASP A 61 -0.58 19.06 7.14
N GLY A 62 0.02 17.93 7.55
CA GLY A 62 1.04 17.90 8.62
C GLY A 62 0.49 18.00 10.05
N ASN A 63 -0.83 18.03 10.26
CA ASN A 63 -1.45 18.05 11.59
C ASN A 63 -2.27 16.77 11.85
N LEU A 64 -2.17 16.27 13.09
CA LEU A 64 -2.95 15.12 13.58
C LEU A 64 -4.39 15.56 13.84
N TYR A 65 -5.23 15.48 12.81
CA TYR A 65 -6.65 15.78 12.92
C TYR A 65 -7.45 14.53 13.35
N LEU A 66 -7.28 14.16 14.62
CA LEU A 66 -8.07 13.11 15.30
C LEU A 66 -9.46 13.64 15.72
N SER A 67 -10.15 14.36 14.83
CA SER A 67 -11.49 14.87 15.08
C SER A 67 -12.55 13.97 14.45
N PRO A 68 -13.67 13.67 15.12
CA PRO A 68 -14.83 12.98 14.52
C PRO A 68 -15.43 13.69 13.30
N LEU A 69 -15.07 14.96 13.07
CA LEU A 69 -15.45 15.75 11.89
C LEU A 69 -14.63 15.40 10.64
N ASN A 70 -13.59 14.58 10.77
CA ASN A 70 -12.63 14.35 9.70
C ASN A 70 -13.11 13.22 8.78
N ALA A 71 -13.69 13.62 7.64
CA ALA A 71 -14.40 12.72 6.74
C ALA A 71 -13.59 11.51 6.25
N ARG A 72 -12.28 11.70 6.04
CA ARG A 72 -11.38 10.63 5.60
C ARG A 72 -11.12 9.57 6.67
N LEU A 73 -11.03 9.97 7.94
CA LEU A 73 -10.78 9.02 9.04
C LEU A 73 -11.99 8.11 9.25
N VAL A 74 -13.19 8.70 9.24
CA VAL A 74 -14.46 7.95 9.35
C VAL A 74 -14.67 7.06 8.12
N ALA A 75 -14.44 7.58 6.91
CA ALA A 75 -14.52 6.79 5.68
C ALA A 75 -13.53 5.62 5.67
N GLY A 76 -12.29 5.83 6.14
CA GLY A 76 -11.29 4.76 6.28
C GLY A 76 -11.68 3.70 7.30
N LEU A 77 -12.18 4.12 8.47
CA LEU A 77 -12.62 3.18 9.51
C LEU A 77 -13.81 2.33 9.03
N VAL A 78 -14.78 2.96 8.37
CA VAL A 78 -15.92 2.25 7.78
C VAL A 78 -15.47 1.34 6.65
N ALA A 79 -14.54 1.78 5.79
CA ALA A 79 -13.96 0.92 4.75
C ALA A 79 -13.25 -0.31 5.35
N ILE A 80 -12.53 -0.17 6.47
CA ILE A 80 -11.90 -1.31 7.17
C ILE A 80 -12.95 -2.29 7.71
N VAL A 81 -14.03 -1.77 8.33
CA VAL A 81 -15.12 -2.60 8.85
C VAL A 81 -15.83 -3.35 7.72
N ILE A 82 -16.08 -2.68 6.60
CA ILE A 82 -16.66 -3.29 5.41
C ILE A 82 -15.71 -4.34 4.85
N ALA A 83 -14.41 -4.04 4.72
CA ALA A 83 -13.40 -4.98 4.23
C ALA A 83 -13.40 -6.29 5.03
N ALA A 84 -13.43 -6.17 6.36
CA ALA A 84 -13.46 -7.30 7.26
C ALA A 84 -14.75 -8.12 7.14
N ARG A 85 -15.89 -7.47 6.82
CA ARG A 85 -17.19 -8.13 6.73
C ARG A 85 -17.47 -8.76 5.36
N THR A 86 -17.23 -8.05 4.27
CA THR A 86 -17.57 -8.52 2.91
C THR A 86 -16.46 -9.32 2.25
N ARG A 87 -15.20 -9.24 2.72
CA ARG A 87 -14.06 -9.97 2.14
C ARG A 87 -13.89 -9.77 0.62
N SER A 88 -14.51 -8.73 0.06
CA SER A 88 -14.62 -8.46 -1.37
C SER A 88 -14.23 -7.02 -1.67
N VAL A 89 -13.22 -6.84 -2.51
CA VAL A 89 -12.62 -5.53 -2.84
C VAL A 89 -13.67 -4.54 -3.35
N GLY A 90 -14.61 -4.98 -4.20
CA GLY A 90 -15.65 -4.14 -4.77
C GLY A 90 -16.56 -3.48 -3.73
N TRP A 91 -17.07 -4.25 -2.74
CA TRP A 91 -17.91 -3.69 -1.68
C TRP A 91 -17.15 -2.74 -0.76
N THR A 92 -15.85 -2.97 -0.54
CA THR A 92 -14.99 -2.03 0.20
C THR A 92 -14.88 -0.68 -0.48
N ILE A 93 -14.65 -0.68 -1.80
CA ILE A 93 -14.52 0.55 -2.58
C ILE A 93 -15.87 1.27 -2.61
N ALA A 94 -16.96 0.55 -2.90
CA ALA A 94 -18.30 1.14 -2.94
C ALA A 94 -18.72 1.72 -1.59
N GLY A 95 -18.49 0.99 -0.49
CA GLY A 95 -18.79 1.43 0.87
C GLY A 95 -17.95 2.63 1.31
N GLY A 96 -16.64 2.57 1.08
CA GLY A 96 -15.73 3.69 1.40
C GLY A 96 -16.07 4.95 0.60
N MET A 97 -16.35 4.82 -0.71
CA MET A 97 -16.78 5.94 -1.56
C MET A 97 -18.13 6.50 -1.12
N ALA A 98 -19.11 5.65 -0.81
CA ALA A 98 -20.42 6.11 -0.35
C ALA A 98 -20.33 6.93 0.93
N VAL A 99 -19.49 6.52 1.88
CA VAL A 99 -19.27 7.25 3.15
C VAL A 99 -18.51 8.56 2.91
N LEU A 100 -17.49 8.53 2.05
CA LEU A 100 -16.73 9.74 1.71
C LEU A 100 -17.64 10.77 1.05
N ILE A 101 -18.44 10.36 0.07
CA ILE A 101 -19.42 11.22 -0.61
C ILE A 101 -20.46 11.74 0.38
N ALA A 102 -21.02 10.87 1.23
CA ALA A 102 -22.03 11.28 2.22
C ALA A 102 -21.49 12.34 3.19
N MET A 103 -20.25 12.20 3.66
CA MET A 103 -19.64 13.20 4.53
C MET A 103 -19.21 14.47 3.79
N GLU A 104 -18.74 14.39 2.55
CA GLU A 104 -18.42 15.56 1.73
C GLU A 104 -19.68 16.36 1.38
N THR A 105 -20.82 15.70 1.15
CA THR A 105 -22.09 16.40 0.89
C THR A 105 -22.72 17.05 2.12
N LEU A 106 -22.27 16.70 3.33
CA LEU A 106 -22.83 17.19 4.59
C LEU A 106 -22.04 18.39 5.16
N ILE A 107 -20.85 18.68 4.62
CA ILE A 107 -19.95 19.78 5.00
C ILE A 107 -20.03 20.89 3.95
#